data_AF-A0A2N8RXB8-F1
#
_entry.id   AF-A0A2N8RXB8-F1
#
_cell.length_a   1.000
_cell.length_b   1.000
_cell.length_c   1.000
_cell.angle_alpha   90.00
_cell.angle_beta   90.00
_cell.angle_gamma   90.00
#
_symmetry.space_group_name_H-M   'P 1'
#
loop_
_entity.id
_entity.type
_entity.pdbx_description
1 polymer ?
#
loop_
_entity_poly.entity_id
_entity_poly.type
_entity_poly.pdbx_seq_one_letter_code
_entity_poly.pdbx_strand_id
1 'polypeptide(L)'
;MPHASDEQRLRALHGRLAAAVQAQDWRAVGEVDQAIRQCLEQLPRVPQDESVKAARQQLKRLHGQALKACGEECERLRLLLVNHLEYAEGRSAYQRIDMYQAGDGR
;
A
#
# COMPACT_ATOMS: atom_id res chain seq x y z
N MET A 1 16.12 -15.11 -27.80
CA MET A 1 15.90 -13.65 -27.66
C MET A 1 15.29 -13.32 -26.30
N PRO A 2 16.02 -13.45 -25.17
CA PRO A 2 15.44 -13.31 -23.82
C PRO A 2 15.30 -11.84 -23.37
N HIS A 3 16.20 -10.95 -23.79
CA HIS A 3 16.32 -9.60 -23.24
C HIS A 3 15.14 -8.66 -23.56
N ALA A 4 14.61 -8.73 -24.79
CA ALA A 4 13.41 -7.98 -25.17
C ALA A 4 12.17 -8.41 -24.35
N SER A 5 12.10 -9.70 -23.99
CA SER A 5 11.02 -10.24 -23.15
C SER A 5 11.14 -9.74 -21.70
N ASP A 6 12.36 -9.64 -21.16
CA ASP A 6 12.58 -9.16 -19.79
C ASP A 6 12.25 -7.68 -19.61
N GLU A 7 12.62 -6.84 -20.57
CA GLU A 7 12.24 -5.42 -20.59
C GLU A 7 10.72 -5.25 -20.58
N GLN A 8 10.01 -5.99 -21.45
CA GLN A 8 8.55 -5.94 -21.55
C GLN A 8 7.89 -6.38 -20.24
N ARG A 9 8.37 -7.45 -19.61
CA ARG A 9 7.86 -7.92 -18.30
C ARG A 9 8.02 -6.85 -17.23
N LEU A 10 9.19 -6.21 -17.14
CA LEU A 10 9.43 -5.13 -16.18
C LEU A 10 8.52 -3.92 -16.42
N ARG A 11 8.30 -3.54 -17.68
CA ARG A 11 7.38 -2.44 -18.03
C ARG A 11 5.92 -2.78 -17.73
N ALA A 12 5.50 -4.01 -17.98
CA ALA A 12 4.14 -4.46 -17.64
C ALA A 12 3.91 -4.42 -16.12
N LEU A 13 4.89 -4.86 -15.33
CA LEU A 13 4.84 -4.77 -13.86
C LEU A 13 4.81 -3.32 -13.39
N HIS A 14 5.58 -2.44 -14.02
CA HIS A 14 5.53 -1.00 -13.73
C HIS A 14 4.12 -0.43 -13.97
N GLY A 15 3.50 -0.73 -15.11
CA GLY A 15 2.14 -0.27 -15.42
C GLY A 15 1.10 -0.78 -14.42
N ARG A 16 1.17 -2.07 -14.05
CA ARG A 16 0.29 -2.67 -13.05
C ARG A 16 0.45 -2.03 -11.67
N LEU A 17 1.69 -1.78 -11.24
CA LEU A 17 1.96 -1.15 -9.95
C LEU A 17 1.43 0.29 -9.94
N ALA A 18 1.66 1.05 -11.01
CA ALA A 18 1.18 2.43 -11.13
C ALA A 18 -0.35 2.49 -11.02
N ALA A 19 -1.05 1.61 -11.75
CA ALA A 19 -2.50 1.53 -11.69
C ALA A 19 -3.02 1.16 -10.29
N ALA A 20 -2.40 0.17 -9.63
CA ALA A 20 -2.80 -0.26 -8.29
C ALA A 20 -2.61 0.85 -7.24
N VAL A 21 -1.48 1.56 -7.29
CA VAL A 21 -1.19 2.70 -6.40
C VAL A 21 -2.17 3.85 -6.67
N GLN A 22 -2.42 4.19 -7.93
CA GLN A 22 -3.36 5.25 -8.29
C GLN A 22 -4.79 4.94 -7.84
N ALA A 23 -5.20 3.67 -7.93
CA ALA A 23 -6.50 3.20 -7.46
C ALA A 23 -6.57 3.04 -5.93
N GLN A 24 -5.46 3.20 -5.21
CA GLN A 24 -5.33 2.88 -3.78
C GLN A 24 -5.78 1.44 -3.47
N ASP A 25 -5.61 0.52 -4.41
CA ASP A 25 -5.91 -0.89 -4.22
C ASP A 25 -4.71 -1.58 -3.58
N TRP A 26 -4.66 -1.53 -2.25
CA TRP A 26 -3.55 -2.06 -1.46
C TRP A 26 -3.37 -3.57 -1.59
N ARG A 27 -4.45 -4.29 -1.92
CA ARG A 27 -4.39 -5.72 -2.20
C ARG A 27 -3.68 -5.95 -3.53
N ALA A 28 -4.08 -5.25 -4.58
CA ALA A 28 -3.42 -5.33 -5.88
C ALA A 28 -1.95 -4.88 -5.81
N VAL A 29 -1.62 -3.89 -4.97
CA VAL A 29 -0.22 -3.50 -4.71
C VAL A 29 0.59 -4.68 -4.18
N GLY A 30 0.07 -5.42 -3.21
CA GLY A 30 0.73 -6.61 -2.66
C GLY A 30 0.90 -7.75 -3.68
N GLU A 31 -0.11 -7.99 -4.52
CA GLU A 31 -0.04 -9.00 -5.58
C GLU A 31 1.01 -8.63 -6.65
N VAL A 32 1.09 -7.34 -7.01
CA VAL A 32 2.10 -6.85 -7.95
C VAL A 32 3.50 -6.88 -7.35
N ASP A 33 3.66 -6.56 -6.06
CA ASP A 33 4.95 -6.66 -5.35
C ASP A 33 5.53 -8.09 -5.39
N GLN A 34 4.70 -9.10 -5.12
CA GLN A 34 5.11 -10.50 -5.24
C GLN A 34 5.53 -10.86 -6.66
N ALA A 35 4.78 -10.40 -7.67
CA ALA A 35 5.13 -10.61 -9.07
C ALA A 35 6.44 -9.90 -9.47
N ILE A 36 6.70 -8.71 -8.92
CA ILE A 36 7.97 -8.00 -9.09
C ILE A 36 9.12 -8.82 -8.53
N ARG A 37 8.99 -9.33 -7.30
CA ARG A 37 10.01 -10.18 -6.68
C ARG A 37 10.34 -11.41 -7.54
N GLN A 38 9.31 -12.16 -7.95
CA GLN A 38 9.49 -13.34 -8.80
C GLN A 38 10.16 -12.99 -10.14
N CYS A 39 9.78 -11.87 -10.76
CA CYS A 39 10.40 -11.41 -11.99
C CYS A 39 11.88 -11.09 -11.79
N LEU A 40 12.24 -10.40 -10.70
CA LEU A 40 13.61 -10.03 -10.40
C LEU A 40 14.49 -11.25 -10.05
N GLU A 41 13.93 -12.26 -9.39
CA GLU A 41 14.62 -13.53 -9.08
C GLU A 41 14.94 -14.33 -10.35
N GLN A 42 14.11 -14.23 -11.38
CA GLN A 42 14.28 -14.89 -12.66
C GLN A 42 15.18 -14.12 -13.64
N LEU A 43 15.48 -12.86 -13.36
CA LEU A 43 16.36 -12.07 -14.24
C LEU A 43 17.77 -12.66 -14.23
N PRO A 44 18.43 -12.74 -15.42
CA PRO A 44 19.81 -13.18 -15.49
C PRO A 44 20.73 -12.31 -14.63
N ARG A 45 21.68 -12.95 -13.93
CA ARG A 45 22.74 -12.27 -13.16
C ARG A 45 23.86 -11.71 -14.04
N VAL A 46 23.84 -12.01 -15.33
CA VAL A 46 24.79 -11.52 -16.34
C VAL A 46 24.53 -10.05 -16.67
N PRO A 47 25.50 -9.36 -17.32
CA PRO A 47 25.31 -7.99 -17.80
C PRO A 47 24.00 -7.87 -18.60
N GLN A 48 23.12 -7.00 -18.13
CA GLN A 48 21.84 -6.73 -18.75
C GLN A 48 22.02 -5.66 -19.83
N ASP A 49 21.21 -5.73 -20.88
CA ASP A 49 21.07 -4.64 -21.85
C ASP A 49 20.62 -3.35 -21.14
N GLU A 50 21.04 -2.20 -21.66
CA GLU A 50 20.73 -0.90 -21.07
C GLU A 50 19.22 -0.64 -20.96
N SER A 51 18.41 -1.19 -21.86
CA SER A 51 16.95 -1.05 -21.82
C SER A 51 16.33 -1.80 -20.62
N VAL A 52 16.84 -2.99 -20.30
CA VAL A 52 16.42 -3.78 -19.12
C VAL A 52 16.85 -3.06 -17.84
N LYS A 53 18.08 -2.51 -17.80
CA LYS A 53 18.54 -1.70 -16.66
C LYS A 53 17.66 -0.47 -16.45
N ALA A 54 17.32 0.24 -17.52
CA ALA A 54 16.46 1.42 -17.45
C ALA A 54 15.05 1.07 -16.94
N ALA A 55 14.43 0.00 -17.47
CA ALA A 55 13.13 -0.47 -17.02
C ALA A 55 13.15 -0.89 -15.54
N ARG A 56 14.20 -1.60 -15.11
CA ARG A 56 14.38 -1.98 -13.71
C ARG A 56 14.53 -0.76 -12.79
N GLN A 57 15.27 0.26 -13.21
CA GLN A 57 15.45 1.49 -12.44
C GLN A 57 14.14 2.29 -12.32
N GLN A 58 13.36 2.36 -13.40
CA GLN A 58 12.01 2.95 -13.35
C GLN A 58 11.11 2.22 -12.36
N LEU A 59 11.06 0.89 -12.44
CA LEU A 59 10.29 0.05 -11.54
C LEU A 59 10.71 0.24 -10.07
N LYS A 60 12.02 0.31 -9.80
CA LYS A 60 12.55 0.57 -8.45
C LYS A 60 12.08 1.92 -7.89
N ARG A 61 12.09 2.97 -8.71
CA ARG A 61 11.63 4.30 -8.27
C ARG A 61 10.14 4.29 -7.92
N LEU A 62 9.31 3.69 -8.78
CA LEU A 62 7.88 3.57 -8.53
C LEU A 62 7.58 2.71 -7.30
N HIS A 63 8.32 1.61 -7.10
CA HIS A 63 8.20 0.78 -5.90
C HIS A 63 8.49 1.56 -4.61
N GLY A 64 9.52 2.41 -4.61
CA GLY A 64 9.78 3.31 -3.48
C GLY A 64 8.64 4.30 -3.21
N GLN A 65 7.98 4.80 -4.24
CA GLN A 65 6.79 5.65 -4.10
C GLN A 65 5.60 4.87 -3.55
N ALA A 66 5.38 3.64 -4.04
CA ALA A 66 4.33 2.75 -3.54
C ALA A 66 4.52 2.45 -2.05
N LEU A 67 5.75 2.16 -1.61
CA LEU A 67 6.07 1.95 -0.19
C LEU A 67 5.73 3.16 0.67
N LYS A 68 6.05 4.38 0.20
CA LYS A 68 5.69 5.61 0.91
C LYS A 68 4.17 5.76 1.02
N ALA A 69 3.44 5.54 -0.08
CA ALA A 69 1.98 5.63 -0.10
C ALA A 69 1.32 4.60 0.84
N CYS A 70 1.83 3.36 0.90
CA CYS A 70 1.37 2.37 1.86
C CYS A 70 1.61 2.82 3.31
N GLY A 71 2.76 3.43 3.60
CA GLY A 71 3.06 3.98 4.92
C GLY A 71 2.10 5.10 5.33
N GLU A 72 1.81 6.01 4.41
CA GLU A 72 0.84 7.10 4.61
C GLU A 72 -0.57 6.56 4.87
N GLU A 73 -1.00 5.52 4.15
CA GLU A 73 -2.30 4.89 4.37
C GLU A 73 -2.38 4.18 5.72
N CYS A 74 -1.33 3.46 6.12
CA CYS A 74 -1.27 2.85 7.45
C CYS A 74 -1.43 3.91 8.55
N GLU A 75 -0.78 5.06 8.40
CA GLU A 75 -0.91 6.16 9.35
C GLU A 75 -2.32 6.78 9.33
N ARG A 76 -2.92 6.95 8.15
CA ARG A 76 -4.32 7.42 8.02
C ARG A 76 -5.30 6.48 8.72
N LEU A 77 -5.14 5.17 8.53
CA LEU A 77 -5.96 4.15 9.19
C LEU A 77 -5.75 4.15 10.70
N ARG A 78 -4.50 4.32 11.17
CA ARG A 78 -4.19 4.45 12.59
C ARG A 78 -4.94 5.63 13.23
N LEU A 79 -4.89 6.80 12.59
CA LEU A 79 -5.59 8.00 13.07
C LEU A 79 -7.11 7.80 13.06
N LEU A 80 -7.66 7.16 12.03
CA LEU A 80 -9.09 6.85 11.94
C LEU A 80 -9.55 5.94 13.09
N LEU A 81 -8.76 4.91 13.41
CA LEU A 81 -9.07 4.00 14.52
C LEU A 81 -9.01 4.71 15.88
N VAL A 82 -8.01 5.56 16.11
CA VAL A 82 -7.91 6.36 17.34
C VAL A 82 -9.13 7.27 17.50
N ASN A 83 -9.52 7.99 16.44
CA ASN A 83 -10.70 8.85 16.47
C ASN A 83 -12.00 8.07 16.78
N HIS A 84 -12.15 6.85 16.25
CA HIS A 84 -13.31 6.01 16.56
C HIS A 84 -13.34 5.57 18.02
N LEU A 85 -12.19 5.29 18.63
CA LEU A 85 -12.08 4.96 20.04
C LEU A 85 -12.47 6.18 20.91
N GLU A 86 -11.87 7.33 20.65
CA GLU A 86 -12.19 8.57 21.38
C GLU A 86 -13.68 8.95 21.26
N TYR A 87 -14.26 8.80 20.08
CA TYR A 87 -15.69 9.05 19.87
C TYR A 87 -16.58 8.04 20.62
N ALA A 88 -16.19 6.76 20.67
CA ALA A 88 -16.91 5.74 21.43
C ALA A 88 -16.83 6.00 22.95
N GLU A 89 -15.66 6.37 23.45
CA GLU A 89 -15.43 6.75 24.85
C GLU A 89 -16.23 7.99 25.24
N GLY A 90 -16.24 9.02 24.37
CA GLY A 90 -17.06 10.22 24.56
C GLY A 90 -18.55 9.89 24.67
N ARG A 91 -19.10 9.06 23.77
CA ARG A 91 -20.51 8.63 23.86
C ARG A 91 -20.81 7.85 25.14
N SER A 92 -19.91 6.97 25.58
CA SER A 92 -20.06 6.21 26.82
C SER A 92 -20.08 7.12 28.06
N ALA A 93 -19.24 8.18 28.07
CA ALA A 93 -19.21 9.15 29.14
C ALA A 93 -20.55 9.90 29.28
N TYR A 94 -21.15 10.36 28.17
CA TYR A 94 -22.46 11.01 28.18
C TYR A 94 -23.58 10.05 28.61
N GLN A 95 -23.63 8.83 28.05
CA GLN A 95 -24.63 7.82 28.44
C GLN A 95 -24.58 7.49 29.94
N ARG A 96 -23.38 7.43 30.51
CA ARG A 96 -23.20 7.16 31.94
C ARG A 96 -23.72 8.32 32.79
N ILE A 97 -23.49 9.57 32.38
CA ILE A 97 -24.02 10.76 33.08
C ILE A 97 -25.56 10.78 33.03
N ASP A 98 -26.15 10.50 31.86
CA ASP A 98 -27.61 10.43 31.70
C ASP A 98 -28.23 9.35 32.61
N MET A 99 -27.58 8.19 32.77
CA MET A 99 -28.02 7.13 33.67
C MET A 99 -27.95 7.52 35.16
N TYR A 100 -26.91 8.24 35.58
CA TYR A 100 -26.82 8.74 36.95
C TYR A 100 -27.89 9.82 37.23
N GLN A 101 -28.14 10.72 36.28
CA GLN A 101 -29.18 11.75 36.41
C GLN A 101 -30.60 11.18 36.40
N ALA A 102 -30.84 10.08 35.69
CA ALA A 102 -32.13 9.38 35.70
C ALA A 102 -32.37 8.54 36.97
N GLY A 103 -31.31 8.17 37.71
CA GLY A 103 -31.38 7.36 38.93
C GLY A 103 -31.58 8.16 40.23
N ASP A 104 -31.13 9.42 40.27
CA ASP A 104 -31.18 10.30 41.45
C ASP A 104 -32.53 11.03 41.64
N GLY A 105 -33.53 10.72 40.80
CA GLY A 105 -34.86 11.34 40.81
C GLY A 105 -35.95 10.56 41.54
N ARG A 106 -35.61 9.68 42.50
CA ARG A 106 -36.60 8.83 43.19
C ARG A 106 -36.56 8.96 44.71
#